data_AF-A0A0J7MT12-F1
#
_entry.id   AF-A0A0J7MT12-F1
#
_cell.length_a   1.000
_cell.length_b   1.000
_cell.length_c   1.000
_cell.angle_alpha   90.00
_cell.angle_beta   90.00
_cell.angle_gamma   90.00
#
_symmetry.space_group_name_H-M   'P 1'
#
loop_
_entity.id
_entity.type
_entity.pdbx_description
1 polymer ?
#
loop_
_entity_poly.entity_id
_entity_poly.type
_entity_poly.pdbx_seq_one_letter_code
_entity_poly.pdbx_strand_id
1 'polypeptide(L)'
;MIFAAVPQDPCNPSPCGANAMCRDGTCTCLPEYHGDPYTACRPECVQNPDCPLDKACVRNKCFDPCTGVCGQNAKCTVINHTPMCACPDGMSGNAFAACYPVVQGKPIDNRANIFMR
;
A
#
# COMPACT_ATOMS: atom_id res chain seq x y z
N MET A 1 48.65 -39.14 14.30
CA MET A 1 48.30 -37.91 13.58
C MET A 1 46.80 -37.97 13.31
N ILE A 2 45.96 -37.36 14.15
CA ILE A 2 44.52 -37.31 13.91
C ILE A 2 44.21 -35.90 13.44
N PHE A 3 44.20 -35.68 12.12
CA PHE A 3 43.59 -34.48 11.56
C PHE A 3 42.09 -34.78 11.53
N ALA A 4 41.38 -34.46 12.62
CA ALA A 4 39.95 -34.28 12.53
C ALA A 4 39.73 -33.15 11.52
N ALA A 5 39.13 -33.46 10.37
CA ALA A 5 38.67 -32.43 9.45
C ALA A 5 37.70 -31.55 10.25
N VAL A 6 38.07 -30.30 10.51
CA VAL A 6 37.13 -29.32 11.06
C VAL A 6 35.98 -29.29 10.05
N PRO A 7 34.72 -29.53 10.46
CA PRO A 7 33.60 -29.42 9.55
C PRO A 7 33.64 -28.02 8.95
N GLN A 8 33.93 -27.92 7.65
CA GLN A 8 33.87 -26.65 6.95
C GLN A 8 32.39 -26.27 6.93
N ASP A 9 32.06 -25.16 7.58
CA ASP A 9 30.70 -24.65 7.59
C ASP A 9 30.31 -24.28 6.15
N PRO A 10 29.36 -24.99 5.53
CA PRO A 10 28.97 -24.73 4.15
C PRO A 10 28.30 -23.35 3.98
N CYS A 11 27.99 -22.65 5.07
CA CYS A 11 27.45 -21.31 5.10
C CYS A 11 28.50 -20.23 5.42
N ASN A 12 29.79 -20.58 5.54
CA ASN A 12 30.87 -19.63 5.80
C ASN A 12 32.11 -19.83 4.90
N PRO A 13 32.33 -18.99 3.88
CA PRO A 13 31.52 -17.82 3.52
C PRO A 13 30.15 -18.22 2.94
N SER A 14 29.14 -17.37 3.14
CA SER A 14 27.78 -17.67 2.68
C SER A 14 27.72 -17.83 1.16
N PRO A 15 27.17 -18.94 0.63
CA PRO A 15 26.91 -19.10 -0.80
C PRO A 15 25.62 -18.40 -1.25
N CYS A 16 24.83 -17.87 -0.31
CA CYS A 16 23.51 -17.31 -0.58
C CYS A 16 23.53 -15.82 -0.89
N GLY A 17 22.58 -15.40 -1.73
CA GLY A 17 22.36 -14.01 -2.10
C GLY A 17 21.73 -13.16 -1.00
N ALA A 18 21.52 -11.88 -1.29
CA ALA A 18 20.88 -10.96 -0.34
C ALA A 18 19.46 -11.42 0.02
N ASN A 19 19.08 -11.25 1.29
CA ASN A 19 17.77 -11.65 1.85
C ASN A 19 17.44 -13.15 1.75
N ALA A 20 18.47 -14.00 1.69
CA ALA A 20 18.33 -15.46 1.79
C ALA A 20 18.96 -15.99 3.09
N MET A 21 18.39 -17.07 3.63
CA MET A 21 18.97 -17.85 4.72
C MET A 21 19.70 -19.06 4.17
N CYS A 22 20.91 -19.31 4.70
CA CYS A 22 21.69 -20.51 4.43
C CYS A 22 21.39 -21.57 5.48
N ARG A 23 21.08 -22.79 5.05
CA ARG A 23 20.96 -23.97 5.91
C ARG A 23 21.60 -25.17 5.23
N ASP A 24 22.65 -25.72 5.84
CA ASP A 24 23.42 -26.86 5.32
C ASP A 24 23.88 -26.66 3.86
N GLY A 25 24.27 -25.43 3.50
CA GLY A 25 24.66 -25.04 2.13
C GLY A 25 23.51 -24.82 1.15
N THR A 26 22.25 -25.03 1.58
CA THR A 26 21.06 -24.75 0.78
C THR A 26 20.54 -23.35 1.08
N CYS A 27 20.30 -22.57 0.03
CA CYS A 27 19.80 -21.21 0.13
C CYS A 27 18.27 -21.18 -0.04
N THR A 28 17.60 -20.45 0.84
CA THR A 28 16.14 -20.20 0.75
C THR A 28 15.85 -18.74 1.05
N CYS A 29 14.86 -18.14 0.39
CA CYS A 29 14.49 -16.76 0.68
C CYS A 29 13.94 -16.63 2.11
N LEU A 30 14.22 -15.50 2.75
CA LEU A 30 13.51 -15.13 3.99
C LEU A 30 11.99 -15.04 3.72
N PRO A 31 11.15 -15.21 4.76
CA PRO A 31 9.70 -15.07 4.62
C PRO A 31 9.33 -13.72 3.96
N GLU A 32 8.34 -13.73 3.06
CA GLU A 32 7.88 -12.57 2.27
C GLU A 32 8.87 -12.05 1.21
N TYR A 33 9.99 -12.74 0.99
CA TYR A 33 10.90 -12.46 -0.12
C TYR A 33 10.79 -13.55 -1.19
N HIS A 34 10.98 -13.16 -2.44
CA HIS A 34 10.82 -14.00 -3.62
C HIS A 34 11.97 -13.80 -4.60
N GLY A 35 12.24 -14.79 -5.44
CA GLY A 35 13.31 -14.77 -6.44
C GLY A 35 14.27 -15.95 -6.28
N ASP A 36 15.51 -15.75 -6.73
CA ASP A 36 16.57 -16.75 -6.63
C ASP A 36 17.40 -16.54 -5.36
N PRO A 37 17.35 -17.48 -4.40
CA PRO A 37 18.08 -17.35 -3.13
C PRO A 37 19.60 -17.46 -3.25
N TYR A 38 20.13 -17.94 -4.38
CA TYR A 38 21.57 -17.94 -4.64
C TYR A 38 22.07 -16.59 -5.18
N THR A 39 21.18 -15.83 -5.85
CA THR A 39 21.53 -14.52 -6.43
C THR A 39 21.06 -13.36 -5.54
N ALA A 40 19.75 -13.23 -5.33
CA ALA A 40 19.13 -12.26 -4.43
C ALA A 40 17.62 -12.52 -4.34
N CYS A 41 17.08 -12.46 -3.13
CA CYS A 41 15.63 -12.39 -2.92
C CYS A 41 15.18 -10.94 -2.81
N ARG A 42 14.04 -10.63 -3.41
CA ARG A 42 13.41 -9.31 -3.42
C ARG A 42 12.07 -9.36 -2.69
N PRO A 43 11.67 -8.28 -2.00
CA PRO A 43 10.31 -8.18 -1.48
C PRO A 43 9.28 -8.10 -2.61
N GLU A 44 8.00 -8.15 -2.25
CA GLU A 44 6.88 -7.92 -3.19
C GLU A 44 7.00 -6.57 -3.90
N CYS A 45 7.33 -5.50 -3.18
CA CYS A 45 7.55 -4.16 -3.74
C CYS A 45 8.66 -3.41 -3.00
N VAL A 46 9.29 -2.45 -3.68
CA VAL A 46 10.19 -1.45 -3.08
C VAL A 46 9.60 -0.05 -3.24
N GLN A 47 8.85 0.18 -4.31
CA GLN A 47 8.20 1.44 -4.63
C GLN A 47 6.78 1.21 -5.15
N ASN A 48 5.96 2.27 -5.13
CA ASN A 48 4.59 2.24 -5.62
C ASN A 48 4.44 1.64 -7.03
N PRO A 49 5.29 1.96 -8.03
CA PRO A 49 5.17 1.41 -9.37
C PRO A 49 5.42 -0.10 -9.49
N ASP A 50 5.97 -0.75 -8.45
CA ASP A 50 6.11 -2.21 -8.41
C ASP A 50 4.75 -2.89 -8.13
N CYS A 51 3.78 -2.13 -7.60
CA CYS A 51 2.43 -2.60 -7.32
C CYS A 51 1.48 -2.33 -8.50
N PRO A 52 0.34 -3.04 -8.56
CA PRO A 52 -0.80 -2.64 -9.37
C PRO A 52 -1.23 -1.18 -9.11
N LEU A 53 -1.81 -0.50 -10.11
CA LEU A 53 -2.18 0.92 -10.04
C LEU A 53 -3.20 1.25 -8.94
N ASP A 54 -3.97 0.26 -8.49
CA ASP A 54 -4.97 0.33 -7.43
C ASP A 54 -4.41 -0.01 -6.03
N LYS A 55 -3.11 -0.29 -5.92
CA LYS A 55 -2.42 -0.60 -4.66
C LYS A 55 -1.26 0.37 -4.42
N ALA A 56 -0.76 0.46 -3.20
CA ALA A 56 0.45 1.22 -2.87
C ALA A 56 1.47 0.32 -2.17
N CYS A 57 2.75 0.68 -2.24
CA CYS A 57 3.80 -0.06 -1.56
C CYS A 57 3.99 0.48 -0.14
N VAL A 58 3.64 -0.31 0.88
CA VAL A 58 3.93 -0.01 2.28
C VAL A 58 4.57 -1.21 2.94
N ARG A 59 5.71 -0.96 3.60
CA ARG A 59 6.49 -1.99 4.30
C ARG A 59 6.75 -3.20 3.40
N ASN A 60 7.17 -2.95 2.17
CA ASN A 60 7.55 -3.95 1.19
C ASN A 60 6.41 -4.87 0.71
N LYS A 61 5.16 -4.46 0.91
CA LYS A 61 3.96 -5.15 0.42
C LYS A 61 2.98 -4.23 -0.29
N CYS A 62 2.23 -4.78 -1.24
CA CYS A 62 1.22 -4.06 -1.99
C CYS A 62 -0.14 -4.10 -1.28
N PHE A 63 -0.52 -3.00 -0.65
CA PHE A 63 -1.77 -2.88 0.11
C PHE A 63 -2.77 -1.94 -0.59
N ASP A 64 -4.05 -2.06 -0.25
CA ASP A 64 -5.09 -1.12 -0.70
C ASP A 64 -5.02 0.19 0.12
N PRO A 65 -4.64 1.32 -0.50
CA PRO A 65 -4.52 2.59 0.19
C PRO A 65 -5.85 3.20 0.62
N CYS A 66 -7.01 2.65 0.23
CA CYS A 66 -8.32 3.13 0.68
C CYS A 66 -8.67 2.73 2.12
N THR A 67 -8.00 1.72 2.68
CA THR A 67 -8.34 1.15 3.98
C THR A 67 -8.15 2.19 5.10
N GLY A 68 -9.25 2.72 5.63
CA GLY A 68 -9.26 3.65 6.77
C GLY A 68 -8.89 5.10 6.46
N VAL A 69 -8.83 5.49 5.17
CA VAL A 69 -8.43 6.85 4.76
C VAL A 69 -9.62 7.79 4.57
N CYS A 70 -10.72 7.31 4.01
CA CYS A 70 -11.88 8.14 3.72
C CYS A 70 -12.89 8.19 4.88
N GLY A 71 -13.60 9.31 4.96
CA GLY A 71 -14.64 9.56 5.97
C GLY A 71 -15.90 8.74 5.75
N GLN A 72 -16.84 8.83 6.69
CA GLN A 72 -18.11 8.10 6.60
C GLN A 72 -18.91 8.51 5.35
N ASN A 73 -19.51 7.52 4.68
CA ASN A 73 -20.27 7.69 3.43
C ASN A 73 -19.47 8.27 2.25
N ALA A 74 -18.15 8.41 2.36
CA ALA A 74 -17.31 8.80 1.24
C ALA A 74 -16.95 7.59 0.37
N LYS A 75 -16.88 7.80 -0.94
CA LYS A 75 -16.36 6.82 -1.89
C LYS A 75 -14.85 7.00 -2.00
N CYS A 76 -14.11 5.92 -1.84
CA CYS A 76 -12.67 5.89 -2.12
C CYS A 76 -12.41 5.37 -3.53
N THR A 77 -11.50 6.01 -4.25
CA THR A 77 -10.91 5.51 -5.49
C THR A 77 -9.39 5.64 -5.41
N VAL A 78 -8.65 4.71 -6.00
CA VAL A 78 -7.19 4.78 -6.06
C VAL A 78 -6.78 5.30 -7.43
N ILE A 79 -5.99 6.37 -7.45
CA ILE A 79 -5.45 6.97 -8.67
C ILE A 79 -3.94 6.97 -8.54
N ASN A 80 -3.26 6.15 -9.35
CA ASN A 80 -1.80 6.06 -9.37
C ASN A 80 -1.22 5.84 -7.96
N HIS A 81 -1.66 4.77 -7.29
CA HIS A 81 -1.27 4.40 -5.93
C HIS A 81 -1.69 5.38 -4.82
N THR A 82 -2.49 6.41 -5.14
CA THR A 82 -2.93 7.44 -4.18
C THR A 82 -4.44 7.32 -3.93
N PRO A 83 -4.89 7.25 -2.66
CA PRO A 83 -6.30 7.20 -2.34
C PRO A 83 -6.94 8.58 -2.52
N MET A 84 -8.09 8.60 -3.17
CA MET A 84 -8.88 9.79 -3.43
C MET A 84 -10.28 9.58 -2.84
N CYS A 85 -10.69 10.49 -1.96
CA CYS A 85 -11.98 10.45 -1.30
C CYS A 85 -12.92 11.46 -1.94
N ALA A 86 -14.13 11.03 -2.31
CA ALA A 86 -15.17 11.90 -2.85
C ALA A 86 -16.54 11.57 -2.22
N CYS A 87 -17.37 12.60 -2.03
CA CYS A 87 -18.77 12.36 -1.69
C CYS A 87 -19.52 11.87 -2.94
N PRO A 88 -20.33 10.80 -2.84
CA PRO A 88 -21.13 10.30 -3.95
C PRO A 88 -22.26 11.28 -4.32
N ASP A 89 -22.89 11.06 -5.47
CA ASP A 89 -23.98 11.89 -5.96
C ASP A 89 -25.11 12.01 -4.94
N GLY A 90 -25.63 13.23 -4.75
CA GLY A 90 -26.64 13.50 -3.74
C GLY A 90 -26.10 13.65 -2.31
N MET A 91 -24.76 13.68 -2.13
CA MET A 91 -24.12 14.00 -0.86
C MET A 91 -23.13 15.16 -0.97
N SER A 92 -22.86 15.83 0.16
CA SER A 92 -21.85 16.88 0.31
C SER A 92 -21.25 16.86 1.71
N GLY A 93 -20.10 17.51 1.88
CA GLY A 93 -19.34 17.51 3.12
C GLY A 93 -17.83 17.39 2.86
N ASN A 94 -17.09 17.01 3.90
CA ASN A 94 -15.66 16.74 3.79
C ASN A 94 -15.47 15.22 3.62
N ALA A 95 -15.03 14.77 2.45
CA ALA A 95 -14.88 13.35 2.13
C ALA A 95 -13.85 12.60 2.99
N PHE A 96 -12.96 13.31 3.72
CA PHE A 96 -12.05 12.70 4.70
C PHE A 96 -12.66 12.58 6.11
N ALA A 97 -13.77 13.28 6.37
CA ALA A 97 -14.47 13.24 7.66
C ALA A 97 -15.81 12.52 7.56
N ALA A 98 -16.74 13.09 6.79
CA ALA A 98 -18.07 12.53 6.52
C ALA A 98 -18.77 13.26 5.37
N CYS A 99 -19.56 12.49 4.63
CA CYS A 99 -20.51 12.98 3.63
C CYS A 99 -21.95 12.86 4.14
N TYR A 100 -22.76 13.88 3.85
CA TYR A 100 -24.15 14.01 4.28
C TYR A 100 -25.07 14.22 3.08
N PRO A 101 -26.32 13.73 3.10
CA PRO A 101 -27.29 14.00 2.04
C PRO A 101 -27.48 15.49 1.80
N VAL A 102 -27.42 15.95 0.54
CA VAL A 102 -27.79 17.32 0.22
C VAL A 102 -29.31 17.47 0.31
N VAL A 103 -29.76 18.34 1.22
CA VAL A 103 -31.18 18.70 1.29
C VAL A 103 -31.49 19.56 0.07
N GLN A 104 -32.18 18.99 -0.93
CA GLN A 104 -32.68 19.73 -2.08
C GLN A 104 -33.77 20.71 -1.61
N GLY A 105 -33.39 21.90 -1.13
CA GLY A 105 -34.34 22.73 -0.40
C GLY A 105 -34.02 24.21 -0.20
N LYS A 106 -33.01 24.79 -0.84
CA LYS A 106 -32.96 26.25 -0.98
C LYS A 106 -33.03 26.64 -2.45
N PRO A 107 -34.18 27.18 -2.91
CA PRO A 107 -34.19 27.99 -4.11
C PRO A 107 -33.12 29.08 -3.93
N ILE A 108 -32.23 29.21 -4.91
CA ILE A 108 -31.46 30.43 -5.13
C ILE A 108 -32.46 31.54 -5.50
N ASP A 109 -33.11 32.13 -4.50
CA ASP A 109 -33.93 33.31 -4.71
C ASP A 109 -33.01 34.52 -4.97
N ASN A 110 -32.78 34.80 -6.25
CA ASN A 110 -32.11 36.02 -6.72
C ASN A 110 -32.99 37.29 -6.57
N ARG A 111 -34.06 37.30 -5.77
CA ARG A 111 -34.94 38.47 -5.55
C ARG A 111 -34.83 39.12 -4.17
N ALA A 112 -33.70 39.01 -3.48
CA ALA A 112 -33.42 39.87 -2.35
C ALA A 112 -32.96 41.29 -2.78
N ASN A 113 -33.93 42.13 -3.24
CA ASN A 113 -34.02 43.60 -3.04
C ASN A 113 -34.81 44.33 -4.15
N ILE A 114 -36.14 44.18 -4.20
CA ILE A 114 -37.01 45.13 -4.94
C ILE A 114 -38.12 45.76 -4.08
N PHE A 115 -38.07 45.61 -2.75
CA PHE A 115 -39.02 46.31 -1.87
C PHE A 115 -38.41 46.65 -0.50
N MET A 116 -37.63 47.72 -0.46
CA MET A 116 -37.74 48.68 0.65
C MET A 116 -38.05 50.03 0.03
N ARG A 117 -39.18 50.58 0.46
CA ARG A 117 -39.81 51.83 0.01
C ARG A 117 -38.92 53.04 0.28
#